data_AF-A0A2M9ZKZ9-F1
#
_entry.id   AF-A0A2M9ZKZ9-F1
#
_cell.length_a   1.000
_cell.length_b   1.000
_cell.length_c   1.000
_cell.angle_alpha   90.00
_cell.angle_beta   90.00
_cell.angle_gamma   90.00
#
_symmetry.space_group_name_H-M   'P 1'
#
loop_
_entity.id
_entity.type
_entity.pdbx_description
1 polymer ?
#
loop_
_entity_poly.entity_id
_entity_poly.type
_entity_poly.pdbx_seq_one_letter_code
_entity_poly.pdbx_strand_id
1 'polypeptide(L)' 'MNPSDFSQFDLNSLMRPPKVCVCNQVSEEDLLKSIRKGNDTLEKLMEDTYCCTGCGTCSGRVKKILAQELAARPK' A
#
# COMPACT_ATOMS: atom_id res chain seq x y z
N MET A 1 6.47 -28.59 10.34
CA MET A 1 5.80 -28.13 9.11
C MET A 1 6.68 -28.50 7.93
N ASN A 2 6.17 -29.26 6.96
CA ASN A 2 6.95 -29.65 5.78
C ASN A 2 6.84 -28.56 4.70
N PRO A 3 7.93 -28.22 3.97
CA PRO A 3 7.91 -27.20 2.92
C PRO A 3 7.00 -27.51 1.73
N SER A 4 6.55 -28.75 1.59
CA SER A 4 5.75 -29.26 0.48
C SER A 4 4.23 -29.09 0.62
N ASP A 5 3.75 -28.51 1.73
CA ASP A 5 2.33 -28.19 1.96
C ASP A 5 1.91 -26.83 1.38
N PHE A 6 2.87 -26.00 0.98
CA PHE A 6 2.56 -24.73 0.32
C PHE A 6 2.17 -25.02 -1.13
N SER A 7 0.90 -24.78 -1.46
CA SER A 7 0.45 -24.90 -2.83
C SER A 7 1.22 -23.90 -3.71
N GLN A 8 1.39 -24.23 -4.99
CA GLN A 8 2.00 -23.33 -5.97
C GLN A 8 1.31 -21.94 -6.00
N PHE A 9 0.04 -21.88 -5.61
CA PHE A 9 -0.74 -20.66 -5.49
C PHE A 9 -0.31 -19.77 -4.31
N ASP A 10 0.03 -20.38 -3.16
CA ASP A 10 0.49 -19.66 -1.97
C ASP A 10 1.87 -19.03 -2.21
N LEU A 11 2.80 -19.80 -2.78
CA LEU A 11 4.13 -19.32 -3.16
C LEU A 11 4.07 -18.13 -4.14
N ASN A 12 3.17 -18.20 -5.13
CA ASN A 12 2.97 -17.12 -6.09
C ASN A 12 2.39 -15.84 -5.44
N SER A 13 1.62 -15.99 -4.37
CA SER A 13 1.04 -14.86 -3.62
C SER A 13 2.08 -14.15 -2.75
N LEU A 14 3.08 -14.86 -2.21
CA LEU A 14 4.22 -14.22 -1.54
C LEU A 14 5.10 -13.42 -2.51
N MET A 15 5.25 -13.89 -3.76
CA MET A 15 6.05 -13.21 -4.79
C MET A 15 5.38 -11.94 -5.35
N ARG A 16 4.07 -11.78 -5.20
CA ARG A 16 3.33 -10.59 -5.66
C ARG A 16 2.67 -9.89 -4.48
N PRO A 17 3.35 -8.91 -3.85
CA PRO A 17 2.79 -8.22 -2.71
C PRO A 17 1.46 -7.56 -3.11
N PRO A 18 0.44 -7.62 -2.23
CA PRO A 18 -0.89 -7.11 -2.53
C PRO A 18 -0.81 -5.62 -2.84
N LYS A 19 -1.24 -5.26 -4.06
CA LYS A 19 -1.27 -3.87 -4.51
C LYS A 19 -2.48 -3.17 -3.92
N VAL A 20 -2.25 -1.98 -3.35
CA VAL A 20 -3.32 -1.11 -2.84
C VAL A 20 -3.99 -0.39 -4.00
N CYS A 21 -3.21 0.11 -4.96
CA CYS A 21 -3.71 0.68 -6.20
C CYS A 21 -3.29 -0.20 -7.38
N VAL A 22 -4.25 -0.83 -8.04
CA VAL A 22 -3.97 -1.66 -9.22
C VAL A 22 -3.62 -0.81 -10.44
N CYS A 23 -4.28 0.35 -10.62
CA CYS A 23 -4.05 1.24 -11.76
C CYS A 23 -2.58 1.66 -11.88
N ASN A 24 -1.97 2.07 -10.77
CA ASN A 24 -0.60 2.59 -10.72
C ASN A 24 0.36 1.60 -10.05
N GLN A 25 -0.07 0.34 -9.88
CA GLN A 25 0.72 -0.76 -9.29
C GLN A 25 1.37 -0.42 -7.93
N VAL A 26 0.71 0.44 -7.15
CA VAL A 26 1.19 0.95 -5.86
C VAL A 26 0.92 -0.09 -4.78
N SER A 27 1.98 -0.48 -4.08
CA SER A 27 1.95 -1.43 -2.97
C SER A 27 1.71 -0.71 -1.64
N GLU A 28 1.32 -1.44 -0.61
CA GLU A 28 1.22 -0.87 0.74
C GLU A 28 2.57 -0.33 1.23
N GLU A 29 3.67 -1.06 0.96
CA GLU A 29 5.02 -0.60 1.29
C GLU A 29 5.41 0.73 0.63
N ASP A 30 4.93 1.01 -0.58
CA ASP A 30 5.24 2.24 -1.31
C ASP A 30 4.53 3.42 -0.65
N LEU A 31 3.29 3.22 -0.21
CA LEU A 31 2.55 4.21 0.58
C LEU A 31 3.25 4.47 1.91
N LEU A 32 3.68 3.43 2.63
CA LEU A 32 4.39 3.57 3.90
C LEU A 32 5.72 4.32 3.72
N LYS A 33 6.49 4.00 2.68
CA LYS A 33 7.74 4.73 2.35
C LYS A 33 7.44 6.20 2.05
N SER A 34 6.38 6.49 1.30
CA SER A 34 5.92 7.85 0.98
C SER A 34 5.55 8.64 2.25
N ILE A 35 4.75 8.03 3.14
CA ILE A 35 4.35 8.66 4.42
C ILE A 35 5.58 8.94 5.29
N ARG A 36 6.53 7.99 5.37
CA ARG A 36 7.79 8.16 6.11
C ARG A 36 8.67 9.29 5.59
N LYS A 37 8.60 9.62 4.29
CA LYS A 37 9.28 10.79 3.71
C LYS A 37 8.68 12.12 4.17
N GLY A 38 7.49 12.13 4.79
CA GLY A 38 6.77 13.35 5.22
C GLY A 38 5.55 13.68 4.37
N ASN A 39 5.05 12.71 3.60
CA ASN A 39 3.77 12.86 2.88
C ASN A 39 2.61 12.55 3.83
N ASP A 40 2.30 13.52 4.68
CA ASP A 40 1.28 13.41 5.72
C ASP A 40 -0.14 13.75 5.23
N THR A 41 -0.31 14.11 3.95
CA THR A 41 -1.62 14.45 3.36
C THR A 41 -1.92 13.57 2.15
N LEU A 42 -3.20 13.35 1.89
CA LEU A 42 -3.66 12.57 0.73
C LEU A 42 -3.11 13.17 -0.57
N GLU A 43 -3.15 14.50 -0.72
CA GLU A 43 -2.68 15.19 -1.93
C GLU A 43 -1.19 14.93 -2.18
N LYS A 44 -0.32 15.13 -1.19
CA LYS A 44 1.12 14.86 -1.33
C LYS A 44 1.40 13.39 -1.67
N LEU A 45 0.63 12.50 -1.06
CA LEU A 45 0.76 11.06 -1.26
C LEU A 45 0.25 10.65 -2.66
N MET A 46 -0.78 11.32 -3.18
CA MET A 46 -1.23 11.20 -4.56
C MET A 46 -0.21 11.76 -5.55
N GLU A 47 0.47 12.86 -5.26
CA GLU A 47 1.53 13.41 -6.11
C GLU A 47 2.78 12.52 -6.16
N ASP A 48 3.18 11.92 -5.03
CA ASP A 48 4.39 11.07 -4.97
C ASP A 48 4.14 9.65 -5.54
N THR A 49 2.98 9.06 -5.25
CA THR A 49 2.69 7.66 -5.61
C THR A 49 1.72 7.50 -6.78
N TYR A 50 1.12 8.60 -7.27
CA TYR A 50 0.03 8.60 -8.23
C TYR A 50 -1.18 7.78 -7.79
N CYS A 51 -1.30 7.36 -6.52
CA CYS A 51 -2.45 6.58 -6.10
C CYS A 51 -3.75 7.40 -6.28
N CYS A 52 -4.88 6.72 -6.51
CA CYS A 52 -6.21 7.35 -6.67
C CYS A 52 -6.42 8.24 -7.91
N THR A 53 -5.44 8.43 -8.80
CA THR A 53 -5.61 9.22 -10.05
C THR A 53 -6.28 8.46 -11.20
N GLY A 54 -6.37 7.13 -11.09
CA GLY A 54 -7.05 6.26 -12.07
C GLY A 54 -8.52 6.04 -11.73
N CYS A 55 -8.88 4.84 -11.25
CA CYS A 55 -10.27 4.47 -10.98
C CYS A 55 -10.82 4.95 -9.61
N GLY A 56 -9.96 5.41 -8.71
CA GLY A 56 -10.37 5.91 -7.38
C GLY A 56 -10.84 4.85 -6.36
N THR A 57 -10.96 3.57 -6.73
CA THR A 57 -11.44 2.49 -5.84
C THR A 57 -10.54 2.26 -4.62
N CYS A 58 -9.24 2.57 -4.75
CA CYS A 58 -8.27 2.43 -3.67
C CYS A 58 -8.34 3.55 -2.61
N SER A 59 -9.08 4.63 -2.86
CA SER A 59 -9.11 5.84 -2.01
C SER A 59 -9.48 5.57 -0.54
N GLY A 60 -10.46 4.70 -0.29
CA GLY A 60 -10.85 4.32 1.07
C GLY A 60 -9.73 3.59 1.82
N ARG A 61 -9.04 2.66 1.15
CA ARG A 61 -7.93 1.90 1.74
C ARG A 61 -6.72 2.80 1.99
N VAL A 62 -6.38 3.68 1.04
CA VAL A 62 -5.29 4.65 1.17
C VAL A 62 -5.53 5.58 2.35
N LYS A 63 -6.72 6.15 2.49
CA LYS A 63 -7.09 7.02 3.63
C LYS A 63 -6.94 6.30 4.97
N LYS A 64 -7.32 5.03 5.04
CA LYS A 64 -7.18 4.22 6.25
C LYS A 64 -5.71 4.01 6.62
N ILE A 65 -4.87 3.62 5.67
CA ILE A 65 -3.42 3.43 5.88
C ILE A 65 -2.78 4.74 6.34
N LEU A 66 -3.09 5.85 5.66
CA LEU A 66 -2.58 7.17 6.03
C LEU A 66 -2.98 7.55 7.46
N ALA A 67 -4.26 7.39 7.83
CA ALA A 67 -4.72 7.69 9.18
C ALA A 67 -4.05 6.80 10.25
N GLN A 68 -3.84 5.51 9.95
CA GLN A 68 -3.18 4.58 10.86
C GLN A 68 -1.70 4.96 11.08
N GLU A 69 -0.97 5.27 10.01
CA GLU A 69 0.45 5.67 10.12
C GLU A 69 0.61 7.01 10.84
N LEU A 70 -0.27 7.99 10.57
CA LEU A 70 -0.25 9.27 11.27
C LEU A 70 -0.58 9.12 12.76
N ALA A 71 -1.47 8.20 13.12
CA ALA A 71 -1.78 7.89 14.51
C ALA A 71 -0.66 7.09 15.19
N ALA A 72 0.02 6.20 14.45
CA ALA A 72 1.12 5.39 14.95
C ALA A 72 2.43 6.18 15.14
N ARG A 73 2.56 7.35 14.52
CA ARG A 73 3.71 8.25 14.70
C ARG A 73 3.47 9.13 15.93
N PRO A 74 4.08 8.84 17.10
CA PRO A 74 4.09 9.81 18.19
C PRO A 74 4.86 11.05 17.71
N LYS A 75 4.27 12.22 17.91
CA LYS A 75 4.95 13.51 17.71
C LYS A 75 6.08 13.68 18.72
#